data_AF-A0ABD0NES6-F1
#
_entry.id   AF-A0ABD0NES6-F1
#
_cell.length_a   1.000
_cell.length_b   1.000
_cell.length_c   1.000
_cell.angle_alpha   90.00
_cell.angle_beta   90.00
_cell.angle_gamma   90.00
#
_symmetry.space_group_name_H-M   'P 1'
#
loop_
_entity.id
_entity.type
_entity.pdbx_description
1 polymer ?
#
loop_
_entity_poly.entity_id
_entity_poly.type
_entity_poly.pdbx_seq_one_letter_code
_entity_poly.pdbx_strand_id
1 'polypeptide(L)'
;FHQLTVDPNTAHIYLCLSESNSRITSAGKVQSYPDHPDRFNYRSQVLCKESVRGRCYWELKWSGNNGVRISVSYKSIGRKGRGIE
;
A
#
# COMPACT_ATOMS: atom_id res chain seq x y z
N PHE A 1 19.97 -4.05 1.90
CA PHE A 1 18.58 -4.24 2.37
C PHE A 1 17.90 -2.89 2.38
N HIS A 2 16.87 -2.69 1.55
CA HIS A 2 16.09 -1.44 1.56
C HIS A 2 14.89 -1.62 2.49
N GLN A 3 14.86 -0.85 3.58
CA GLN A 3 13.71 -0.80 4.45
C GLN A 3 12.65 0.10 3.81
N LEU A 4 11.46 -0.45 3.59
CA LEU A 4 10.33 0.27 3.02
C LEU A 4 9.31 0.55 4.13
N THR A 5 8.78 1.77 4.15
CA THR A 5 7.70 2.15 5.06
C THR A 5 6.46 2.52 4.27
N VAL A 6 5.31 2.08 4.77
CA VAL A 6 4.05 2.25 4.07
C VAL A 6 3.56 3.69 4.18
N ASP A 7 3.06 4.25 3.08
CA ASP A 7 2.49 5.60 3.06
C ASP A 7 1.00 5.57 3.45
N PRO A 8 0.63 6.08 4.64
CA PRO A 8 -0.76 6.12 5.09
C PRO A 8 -1.67 6.96 4.20
N ASN A 9 -1.13 7.90 3.42
CA ASN A 9 -1.92 8.72 2.51
C ASN A 9 -2.40 7.94 1.28
N THR A 10 -1.69 6.88 0.92
CA THR A 10 -2.04 6.03 -0.22
C THR A 10 -2.93 4.85 0.17
N ALA A 11 -2.92 4.46 1.45
CA ALA A 11 -3.56 3.25 1.94
C ALA A 11 -5.07 3.23 1.69
N HIS A 12 -5.56 2.16 1.05
CA HIS A 12 -6.99 1.94 0.94
C HIS A 12 -7.65 1.90 2.32
N ILE A 13 -8.88 2.42 2.43
CA ILE A 13 -9.62 2.52 3.69
C ILE A 13 -9.93 1.19 4.40
N TYR A 14 -9.70 0.04 3.76
CA TYR A 14 -9.90 -1.29 4.37
C TYR A 14 -8.58 -1.91 4.88
N LEU A 15 -7.46 -1.22 4.66
CA LEU A 15 -6.16 -1.62 5.19
C LEU A 15 -5.91 -0.87 6.50
N CYS A 16 -5.45 -1.59 7.51
CA CYS A 16 -4.96 -1.00 8.75
C CYS A 16 -3.43 -1.06 8.75
N LEU A 17 -2.81 0.07 9.10
CA LEU A 17 -1.37 0.19 9.25
C LEU A 17 -1.02 0.18 10.73
N SER A 18 0.00 -0.58 11.10
CA SER A 18 0.48 -0.72 12.49
C SER A 18 2.00 -0.84 12.51
N GLU A 19 2.58 -0.94 13.71
CA GLU A 19 4.03 -1.09 13.91
C GLU A 19 4.80 0.01 13.15
N SER A 20 4.44 1.27 13.38
CA SER A 20 5.04 2.42 12.72
C SER A 20 4.98 2.35 11.18
N ASN A 21 3.85 1.87 10.65
CA ASN A 21 3.59 1.66 9.22
C ASN A 21 4.52 0.62 8.56
N SER A 22 5.05 -0.33 9.33
CA SER A 22 5.78 -1.48 8.79
C SER A 22 4.88 -2.71 8.58
N ARG A 23 3.71 -2.75 9.21
CA ARG A 23 2.76 -3.87 9.13
C ARG A 23 1.42 -3.44 8.55
N ILE A 24 0.96 -4.17 7.54
CA ILE A 24 -0.33 -3.97 6.85
C ILE A 24 -1.27 -5.13 7.20
N THR A 25 -2.52 -4.84 7.52
CA THR A 25 -3.55 -5.86 7.78
C THR A 25 -4.84 -5.52 7.06
N SER A 26 -5.50 -6.52 6.47
CA SER A 26 -6.86 -6.35 5.95
C SER A 26 -7.83 -6.34 7.12
N ALA A 27 -8.43 -5.18 7.41
CA ALA A 27 -9.19 -4.97 8.63
C ALA A 27 -10.67 -5.36 8.53
N GLY A 28 -11.18 -5.66 7.32
CA GLY A 28 -12.59 -5.97 7.07
C GLY A 28 -13.59 -4.82 7.35
N LYS A 29 -13.13 -3.74 7.98
CA LYS A 29 -13.88 -2.53 8.31
C LYS A 29 -13.15 -1.29 7.79
N VAL A 30 -13.91 -0.23 7.53
CA VAL A 30 -13.39 1.07 7.11
C VAL A 30 -12.54 1.66 8.24
N GLN A 31 -11.33 2.10 7.92
CA GLN A 31 -10.43 2.84 8.80
C GLN A 31 -10.67 4.34 8.63
N SER A 32 -10.53 5.09 9.73
CA SER A 32 -10.68 6.55 9.76
C SER A 32 -9.43 7.25 9.22
N TYR A 33 -9.24 7.19 7.91
CA TYR A 33 -8.20 7.97 7.26
C TYR A 33 -8.75 9.31 6.73
N PRO A 34 -7.98 10.41 6.83
CA PRO A 34 -8.32 11.65 6.15
C PRO A 34 -8.40 11.44 4.64
N ASP A 35 -9.31 12.17 4.00
CA ASP A 35 -9.39 12.22 2.54
C ASP A 35 -8.07 12.71 1.96
N HIS A 36 -7.61 12.02 0.92
CA HIS A 36 -6.35 12.33 0.25
C HIS A 36 -6.42 11.98 -1.24
N PRO A 37 -5.91 12.83 -2.15
CA PRO A 37 -5.91 12.54 -3.59
C PRO A 37 -5.17 11.24 -3.91
N ASP A 38 -4.06 10.98 -3.23
CA ASP A 38 -3.24 9.78 -3.45
C ASP A 38 -3.83 8.47 -2.91
N ARG A 39 -4.97 8.53 -2.19
CA ARG A 39 -5.58 7.36 -1.56
C ARG A 39 -6.22 6.45 -2.60
N PHE A 40 -5.88 5.15 -2.57
CA PHE A 40 -6.60 4.17 -3.38
C PHE A 40 -8.05 4.00 -2.91
N ASN A 41 -9.00 4.01 -3.84
CA ASN A 41 -10.44 3.90 -3.49
C ASN A 41 -11.15 2.65 -4.02
N TYR A 42 -10.50 1.84 -4.87
CA TYR A 42 -11.14 0.71 -5.52
C TYR A 42 -10.55 -0.64 -5.13
N ARG A 43 -9.22 -0.78 -5.20
CA ARG A 43 -8.52 -1.98 -4.73
C ARG A 43 -7.83 -1.71 -3.40
N SER A 44 -7.80 -2.72 -2.52
CA SER A 44 -7.05 -2.72 -1.26
C SER A 44 -5.53 -2.72 -1.49
N GLN A 45 -5.02 -1.57 -1.94
CA GLN A 45 -3.62 -1.34 -2.29
C GLN A 45 -3.04 -0.21 -1.42
N VAL A 46 -1.71 -0.17 -1.36
CA VAL A 46 -0.94 0.87 -0.69
C VAL A 46 0.46 0.94 -1.31
N LEU A 47 1.08 2.13 -1.31
CA LEU A 47 2.47 2.30 -1.71
C LEU A 47 3.38 2.55 -0.50
N CYS A 48 4.67 2.35 -0.71
CA CYS A 48 5.69 2.80 0.22
C CYS A 48 6.02 4.28 -0.03
N LYS A 49 6.55 4.96 0.98
CA LYS A 49 6.96 6.36 0.89
C LYS A 49 8.22 6.52 0.04
N GLU A 50 9.11 5.55 0.14
CA GLU A 50 10.41 5.56 -0.49
C GLU A 50 10.28 5.24 -1.98
N SER A 51 11.05 5.97 -2.80
CA SER A 51 11.27 5.61 -4.19
C SER A 51 12.51 4.74 -4.30
N VAL A 52 12.42 3.66 -5.08
CA VAL A 52 13.57 2.80 -5.37
C VAL A 52 14.28 3.29 -6.64
N ARG A 53 15.62 3.17 -6.66
CA ARG A 53 16.47 3.52 -7.81
C ARG A 53 17.60 2.51 -7.95
N GLY A 54 17.93 2.13 -9.18
CA GLY A 54 18.96 1.13 -9.45
C GLY A 54 18.54 -0.27 -8.99
N ARG A 55 19.50 -1.04 -8.45
CA ARG A 55 19.24 -2.40 -7.95
C ARG A 55 18.87 -2.34 -6.47
N CYS A 56 17.61 -2.65 -6.15
CA CYS A 56 17.09 -2.68 -4.79
C CYS A 56 16.57 -4.08 -4.44
N TYR A 57 16.65 -4.42 -3.16
CA TYR A 57 16.15 -5.67 -2.60
C TYR A 57 15.40 -5.39 -1.29
N TRP A 58 14.23 -5.98 -1.15
CA TRP A 58 13.39 -5.93 0.03
C TRP A 58 12.74 -7.29 0.28
N GLU A 59 12.42 -7.56 1.53
CA GLU A 59 11.69 -8.74 1.95
C GLU A 59 10.49 -8.31 2.78
N LEU A 60 9.47 -9.15 2.81
CA LEU A 60 8.36 -8.97 3.73
C LEU A 60 7.89 -10.32 4.22
N LYS A 61 7.52 -10.35 5.49
CA LYS A 61 6.83 -11.49 6.07
C LYS A 61 5.35 -11.35 5.78
N TRP A 62 4.74 -12.42 5.28
CA TRP A 62 3.31 -12.47 5.04
C TRP A 62 2.69 -13.70 5.69
N SER A 63 1.46 -13.54 6.17
CA SER A 63 0.59 -14.62 6.63
C SER A 63 -0.85 -14.30 6.26
N GLY A 64 -1.65 -15.33 6.02
CA GLY A 64 -3.08 -15.21 5.75
C GLY A 64 -3.58 -16.28 4.79
N ASN A 65 -4.90 -16.29 4.58
CA ASN A 65 -5.54 -17.25 3.67
C ASN A 65 -5.67 -16.71 2.24
N ASN A 66 -5.64 -15.39 2.09
CA ASN A 66 -5.74 -14.69 0.82
C ASN A 66 -4.38 -14.09 0.49
N GLY A 67 -3.70 -14.63 -0.52
CA GLY A 67 -2.33 -14.25 -0.90
C GLY A 67 -2.10 -12.74 -1.07
N VAL A 68 -0.84 -12.32 -1.00
CA VAL A 68 -0.42 -10.93 -1.21
C VAL A 68 0.08 -10.71 -2.65
N ARG A 69 -0.22 -9.54 -3.22
CA ARG A 69 0.37 -9.07 -4.48
C ARG A 69 1.39 -7.98 -4.17
N ILE A 70 2.60 -8.13 -4.71
CA ILE A 70 3.72 -7.21 -4.49
C ILE A 70 4.21 -6.77 -5.86
N SER A 71 4.42 -5.47 -6.06
CA SER A 71 4.94 -4.93 -7.32
C SER A 71 5.65 -3.60 -7.08
N VAL A 72 6.39 -3.16 -8.10
CA VAL A 72 6.91 -1.79 -8.19
C VAL A 72 6.02 -1.02 -9.15
N SER A 73 5.76 0.25 -8.85
CA SER A 73 4.95 1.12 -9.70
C SER A 73 5.51 2.52 -9.73
N TYR A 74 5.27 3.24 -10.82
CA TYR A 74 5.53 4.67 -10.87
C TYR A 74 4.57 5.43 -9.95
N LYS A 75 5.04 6.55 -9.40
CA LYS A 75 4.21 7.42 -8.55
C LYS A 75 2.94 7.90 -9.26
N SER A 76 2.98 7.98 -10.59
CA SER A 76 1.89 8.37 -11.48
C SER A 76 0.78 7.31 -11.65
N ILE A 77 0.87 6.14 -11.01
CA ILE A 77 -0.21 5.14 -11.07
C ILE A 77 -1.57 5.75 -10.67
N GLY A 78 -2.60 5.42 -11.44
CA GLY A 78 -3.97 5.83 -11.17
C GLY A 78 -4.44 5.37 -9.78
N ARG A 79 -5.01 6.29 -9.00
CA ARG A 79 -5.43 6.04 -7.61
C ARG A 79 -6.90 5.68 -7.50
N LYS A 80 -7.68 6.00 -8.54
CA LYS A 80 -9.14 5.91 -8.52
C LYS A 80 -9.63 4.93 -9.58
N GLY A 81 -10.70 4.21 -9.26
CA GLY A 81 -11.40 3.36 -10.22
C GLY A 81 -10.70 2.03 -10.55
N ARG A 82 -11.23 1.36 -11.58
CA ARG A 82 -10.86 -0.01 -11.99
C ARG A 82 -9.60 -0.10 -12.86
N GLY A 83 -9.02 1.03 -13.25
CA GLY A 83 -7.96 1.07 -14.27
C GLY A 83 -8.49 0.83 -15.69
N ILE A 84 -9.80 0.98 -15.90
CA ILE A 84 -10.39 1.10 -17.24
C ILE A 84 -10.45 2.60 -17.50
N GLU A 85 -9.50 3.10 -18.29
CA GLU A 85 -9.65 4.35 -19.03
C GLU A 85 -10.20 4.03 -20.42
#